data_AF-A0A1J4MR22-F1
#
_entry.id   AF-A0A1J4MR22-F1
#
_cell.length_a   1.000
_cell.length_b   1.000
_cell.length_c   1.000
_cell.angle_alpha   90.00
_cell.angle_beta   90.00
_cell.angle_gamma   90.00
#
_symmetry.space_group_name_H-M   'P 1'
#
loop_
_entity.id
_entity.type
_entity.pdbx_description
1 polymer ?
#
loop_
_entity_poly.entity_id
_entity_poly.type
_entity_poly.pdbx_seq_one_letter_code
_entity_poly.pdbx_strand_id
1 'polypeptide(L)'
;MKVLIIFLSVVSSIYIVSAYRQNSLSDKGLVLDVVNFRVSATDNLILSILGRLCPTSTCKKPSEYNVETFGTALENYPNLSKHYCYMAKVLTKSMYGEYYNLKTSNGFTFDQVIQTGVDNPGHPFITNVGAVAGDEESFELFKEFFENIVEVRHGFMKHQIQESNLNIDELIENTIDEKYVVSVRVRTSRSVSGLPFSPATNRYQRRQVEKIVSSALESLTGDLAGKYYPLSSLTEEETQRLIDDHLLFQKPESPLLLTAGMARDWPDARGIFHNEKKDFLVWINEEDHIRIISMQNGSDIHAVFSRFSRAVSEIEASMLINGYKFAFDKHFGYLATCPSNLGTGLRASALVKIPLLEKHPRFMEIFKPLRMQRRGTYGVDSQSIDGIHDISNSDRMGSTEVELVNTFIKGATKIIELEKALERGEDIYDDIDKIVTLTEKISSSI
;
A
#
# COMPACT_ATOMS: atom_id res chain seq x y z
N MET A 1 -39.72 -18.34 25.28
CA MET A 1 -39.25 -18.41 26.68
C MET A 1 -39.25 -19.84 27.27
N LYS A 2 -38.80 -20.86 26.50
CA LYS A 2 -38.48 -22.22 27.00
C LYS A 2 -37.25 -22.87 26.30
N VAL A 3 -36.40 -22.06 25.66
CA VAL A 3 -35.13 -22.52 25.04
C VAL A 3 -33.89 -21.86 25.69
N LEU A 4 -34.10 -20.92 26.63
CA LEU A 4 -33.02 -20.19 27.32
C LEU A 4 -32.54 -20.86 28.62
N ILE A 5 -33.10 -22.00 29.03
CA ILE A 5 -32.78 -22.65 30.32
C ILE A 5 -31.82 -23.84 30.19
N ILE A 6 -31.52 -24.34 28.98
CA ILE A 6 -30.55 -25.42 28.79
C ILE A 6 -29.13 -24.88 28.48
N PHE A 7 -29.03 -23.66 27.95
CA PHE A 7 -27.75 -23.05 27.54
C PHE A 7 -26.84 -22.62 28.71
N LEU A 8 -27.37 -22.48 29.93
CA LEU A 8 -26.59 -22.13 31.13
C LEU A 8 -26.08 -23.34 31.95
N SER A 9 -26.36 -24.58 31.50
CA SER A 9 -25.94 -25.80 32.21
C SER A 9 -24.72 -26.52 31.59
N VAL A 10 -24.34 -26.18 30.36
CA VAL A 10 -23.19 -26.80 29.67
C VAL A 10 -21.95 -25.88 29.66
N VAL A 11 -22.12 -24.56 29.79
CA VAL A 11 -21.00 -23.60 29.83
C VAL A 11 -20.38 -23.48 31.23
N SER A 12 -21.06 -23.94 32.28
CA SER A 12 -20.59 -23.91 33.68
C SER A 12 -19.79 -25.16 34.12
N SER A 13 -19.52 -26.12 33.21
CA SER A 13 -18.78 -27.35 33.53
C SER A 13 -17.39 -27.46 32.86
N ILE A 14 -16.92 -26.44 32.13
CA ILE A 14 -15.58 -26.44 31.50
C ILE A 14 -14.61 -25.42 32.15
N TYR A 15 -15.10 -24.56 33.04
CA TYR A 15 -14.25 -23.75 33.92
C TYR A 15 -14.70 -23.97 35.36
N ILE A 16 -14.05 -24.89 36.07
CA ILE A 16 -13.78 -24.96 37.53
C ILE A 16 -13.27 -26.38 37.81
N VAL A 17 -11.96 -26.58 37.67
CA VAL A 17 -11.17 -27.37 38.62
C VAL A 17 -9.86 -26.59 38.80
N SER A 18 -9.97 -25.49 39.55
CA SER A 18 -8.85 -24.95 40.30
C SER A 18 -8.67 -25.84 41.53
N ALA A 19 -7.56 -26.57 41.60
CA ALA A 19 -7.13 -27.20 42.85
C ALA A 19 -6.38 -26.15 43.68
N TYR A 20 -6.99 -25.70 44.78
CA TYR A 20 -6.28 -25.00 45.86
C TYR A 20 -6.75 -25.50 47.22
N ARG A 21 -5.85 -26.19 47.92
CA ARG A 21 -5.63 -26.37 49.39
C ARG A 21 -4.92 -27.72 49.58
N GLN A 22 -3.80 -27.88 50.26
CA GLN A 22 -3.13 -27.13 51.33
C GLN A 22 -1.62 -27.44 51.32
N ASN A 23 -0.82 -26.53 51.88
CA ASN A 23 0.61 -26.62 52.12
C ASN A 23 1.05 -27.90 52.88
N SER A 24 2.13 -28.55 52.42
CA SER A 24 3.27 -28.92 53.26
C SER A 24 4.52 -29.26 52.42
N LEU A 25 5.62 -28.57 52.75
CA LEU A 25 7.04 -28.77 52.43
C LEU A 25 7.49 -30.17 51.97
N SER A 26 8.34 -30.25 50.93
CA SER A 26 9.78 -30.56 51.07
C SER A 26 10.50 -30.72 49.72
N ASP A 27 11.78 -30.34 49.73
CA ASP A 27 12.79 -30.40 48.66
C ASP A 27 12.76 -31.61 47.72
N LYS A 28 12.89 -31.34 46.42
CA LYS A 28 13.89 -31.86 45.45
C LYS A 28 13.37 -31.71 44.02
N GLY A 29 14.21 -31.16 43.16
CA GLY A 29 13.90 -30.90 41.75
C GLY A 29 13.49 -32.16 40.99
N LEU A 30 12.66 -31.97 39.95
CA LEU A 30 12.47 -32.99 38.92
C LEU A 30 12.46 -32.33 37.53
N VAL A 31 13.29 -32.95 36.69
CA VAL A 31 13.55 -32.69 35.28
C VAL A 31 12.27 -32.91 34.46
N LEU A 32 11.97 -31.99 33.53
CA LEU A 32 10.93 -32.20 32.51
C LEU A 32 11.59 -32.87 31.30
N ASP A 33 11.50 -34.20 31.25
CA ASP A 33 11.87 -35.00 30.08
C ASP A 33 10.89 -34.74 28.94
N VAL A 34 11.45 -34.54 27.75
CA VAL A 34 10.76 -34.50 26.46
C VAL A 34 10.18 -35.88 26.18
N VAL A 35 8.86 -36.04 26.33
CA VAL A 35 8.16 -37.26 25.91
C VAL A 35 7.45 -37.01 24.59
N ASN A 36 7.88 -37.75 23.57
CA ASN A 36 7.30 -37.88 22.24
C ASN A 36 5.77 -38.04 22.29
N PHE A 37 5.05 -37.11 21.65
CA PHE A 37 3.62 -37.30 21.40
C PHE A 37 3.42 -38.12 20.12
N ARG A 38 2.85 -39.32 20.29
CA ARG A 38 2.12 -40.04 19.24
C ARG A 38 0.71 -39.46 19.15
N VAL A 39 0.31 -39.08 17.93
CA VAL A 39 -1.01 -38.55 17.58
C VAL A 39 -2.10 -39.58 17.93
N SER A 40 -3.13 -39.17 18.68
CA SER A 40 -4.28 -40.01 19.05
C SER A 40 -5.60 -39.36 18.61
N ALA A 41 -6.59 -40.21 18.28
CA ALA A 41 -7.84 -39.91 17.57
C ALA A 41 -8.82 -38.92 18.25
N THR A 42 -8.41 -38.19 19.29
CA THR A 42 -9.23 -37.24 20.04
C THR A 42 -9.33 -35.86 19.41
N ASP A 43 -8.42 -35.48 18.50
CA ASP A 43 -8.42 -34.14 17.89
C ASP A 43 -9.49 -33.95 16.80
N ASN A 44 -10.00 -35.05 16.24
CA ASN A 44 -11.11 -35.02 15.26
C ASN A 44 -12.43 -34.51 15.88
N LEU A 45 -12.61 -34.65 17.20
CA LEU A 45 -13.81 -34.16 17.88
C LEU A 45 -13.75 -32.64 18.12
N ILE A 46 -12.56 -32.09 18.38
CA ILE A 46 -12.35 -30.65 18.57
C ILE A 46 -12.54 -29.90 17.24
N LEU A 47 -12.01 -30.44 16.13
CA LEU A 47 -12.23 -29.90 14.79
C LEU A 47 -13.69 -30.00 14.34
N SER A 48 -14.39 -31.08 14.72
CA SER A 48 -15.83 -31.26 14.48
C SER A 48 -16.71 -30.23 15.22
N ILE A 49 -16.28 -29.75 16.38
CA ILE A 49 -17.04 -28.78 17.18
C ILE A 49 -16.77 -27.36 16.68
N LEU A 50 -15.53 -27.05 16.30
CA LEU A 50 -15.17 -25.74 15.72
C LEU A 50 -15.84 -25.51 14.36
N GLY A 51 -16.00 -26.55 13.53
CA GLY A 51 -16.71 -26.46 12.25
C GLY A 51 -18.23 -26.24 12.34
N ARG A 52 -18.84 -26.33 13.54
CA ARG A 52 -20.29 -26.12 13.75
C ARG A 52 -20.65 -24.74 14.30
N LEU A 53 -19.67 -23.88 14.57
CA LEU A 53 -19.89 -22.54 15.16
C LEU A 53 -19.73 -21.37 14.17
N CYS A 54 -19.53 -21.63 12.87
CA CYS A 54 -19.45 -20.58 11.86
C CYS A 54 -20.71 -20.58 10.97
N PRO A 55 -21.62 -19.61 11.09
CA PRO A 55 -22.79 -19.51 10.22
C PRO A 55 -22.49 -18.55 9.06
N THR A 56 -21.54 -18.87 8.20
CA THR A 56 -21.43 -18.26 6.86
C THR A 56 -20.96 -19.30 5.85
N SER A 57 -21.62 -19.34 4.70
CA SER A 57 -21.51 -20.36 3.65
C SER A 57 -20.23 -20.26 2.80
N THR A 58 -19.10 -19.86 3.39
CA THR A 58 -17.81 -19.68 2.67
C THR A 58 -16.66 -20.53 3.21
N CYS A 59 -16.82 -21.22 4.35
CA CYS A 59 -15.81 -22.20 4.80
C CYS A 59 -16.02 -23.56 4.12
N LYS A 60 -15.03 -24.01 3.34
CA LYS A 60 -14.95 -25.42 2.91
C LYS A 60 -14.81 -26.32 4.14
N LYS A 61 -15.44 -27.50 4.10
CA LYS A 61 -15.35 -28.43 5.23
C LYS A 61 -13.92 -28.96 5.35
N PRO A 62 -13.39 -29.19 6.58
CA PRO A 62 -12.05 -29.77 6.78
C PRO A 62 -11.80 -31.09 6.03
N SER A 63 -12.88 -31.83 5.71
CA SER A 63 -12.86 -33.07 4.93
C SER A 63 -12.59 -32.90 3.44
N GLU A 64 -12.54 -31.67 2.92
CA GLU A 64 -12.30 -31.36 1.50
C GLU A 64 -10.84 -30.97 1.20
N TYR A 65 -10.00 -30.77 2.24
CA TYR A 65 -8.58 -30.54 2.07
C TYR A 65 -7.86 -31.89 1.96
N ASN A 66 -7.10 -32.10 0.88
CA ASN A 66 -6.24 -33.27 0.77
C ASN A 66 -5.12 -33.16 1.82
N VAL A 67 -5.20 -33.99 2.85
CA VAL A 67 -4.35 -33.95 4.06
C VAL A 67 -2.85 -34.04 3.71
N GLU A 68 -2.48 -34.79 2.67
CA GLU A 68 -1.08 -34.87 2.22
C GLU A 68 -0.59 -33.53 1.65
N THR A 69 -1.41 -32.87 0.81
CA THR A 69 -1.05 -31.57 0.22
C THR A 69 -0.97 -30.45 1.24
N PHE A 70 -1.81 -30.51 2.29
CA PHE A 70 -1.75 -29.55 3.39
C PHE A 70 -0.50 -29.76 4.25
N GLY A 71 -0.09 -31.02 4.47
CA GLY A 71 1.17 -31.37 5.15
C GLY A 71 2.39 -30.75 4.45
N THR A 72 2.51 -30.93 3.14
CA THR A 72 3.60 -30.34 2.33
C THR A 72 3.57 -28.81 2.35
N ALA A 73 2.38 -28.19 2.30
CA ALA A 73 2.27 -26.74 2.42
C ALA A 73 2.79 -26.23 3.77
N LEU A 74 2.48 -26.93 4.87
CA LEU A 74 2.95 -26.51 6.20
C LEU A 74 4.47 -26.65 6.37
N GLU A 75 5.10 -27.60 5.68
CA GLU A 75 6.57 -27.73 5.65
C GLU A 75 7.24 -26.57 4.91
N ASN A 76 6.56 -26.01 3.89
CA ASN A 76 7.04 -24.86 3.12
C ASN A 76 6.62 -23.50 3.71
N TYR A 77 5.83 -23.48 4.80
CA TYR A 77 5.37 -22.25 5.42
C TYR A 77 6.55 -21.38 5.89
N PRO A 78 6.62 -20.09 5.51
CA PRO A 78 7.78 -19.26 5.79
C PRO A 78 7.95 -18.99 7.29
N ASN A 79 9.20 -18.95 7.76
CA ASN A 79 9.51 -18.50 9.12
C ASN A 79 9.47 -16.98 9.20
N LEU A 80 8.36 -16.45 9.74
CA LEU A 80 8.10 -15.01 9.85
C LEU A 80 8.27 -14.46 11.29
N SER A 81 8.93 -15.21 12.17
CA SER A 81 9.05 -14.87 13.61
C SER A 81 9.78 -13.54 13.90
N LYS A 82 10.53 -13.00 12.94
CA LYS A 82 11.28 -11.75 13.06
C LYS A 82 10.89 -10.74 11.97
N HIS A 83 9.69 -10.88 11.41
CA HIS A 83 9.22 -10.05 10.31
C HIS A 83 8.22 -9.00 10.80
N TYR A 84 8.40 -7.78 10.31
CA TYR A 84 7.70 -6.56 10.70
C TYR A 84 7.02 -5.88 9.49
N CYS A 85 6.47 -6.67 8.57
CA CYS A 85 5.70 -6.20 7.41
C CYS A 85 4.21 -6.56 7.54
N TYR A 86 3.34 -5.94 6.73
CA TYR A 86 1.89 -6.22 6.79
C TYR A 86 1.56 -7.66 6.39
N MET A 87 2.23 -8.23 5.39
CA MET A 87 2.09 -9.65 5.00
C MET A 87 2.30 -10.58 6.18
N ALA A 88 3.37 -10.38 6.97
CA ALA A 88 3.67 -11.23 8.12
C ALA A 88 2.64 -11.12 9.25
N LYS A 89 1.92 -10.00 9.36
CA LYS A 89 0.82 -9.83 10.32
C LYS A 89 -0.46 -10.56 9.88
N VAL A 90 -0.65 -10.72 8.58
CA VAL A 90 -1.88 -11.23 7.98
C VAL A 90 -1.80 -12.73 7.67
N LEU A 91 -0.65 -13.21 7.21
CA LEU A 91 -0.51 -14.58 6.70
C LEU A 91 -0.67 -15.61 7.82
N THR A 92 -1.64 -16.51 7.65
CA THR A 92 -1.84 -17.65 8.56
C THR A 92 -1.42 -18.97 7.89
N LYS A 93 -1.13 -19.99 8.71
CA LYS A 93 -0.88 -21.36 8.22
C LYS A 93 -2.06 -21.93 7.42
N SER A 94 -3.29 -21.57 7.83
CA SER A 94 -4.51 -21.97 7.11
C SER A 94 -4.51 -21.37 5.71
N MET A 95 -4.42 -20.04 5.60
CA MET A 95 -4.35 -19.34 4.30
C MET A 95 -3.25 -19.90 3.40
N TYR A 96 -2.05 -20.10 3.95
CA TYR A 96 -0.94 -20.66 3.18
C TYR A 96 -1.27 -22.06 2.65
N GLY A 97 -1.81 -22.95 3.49
CA GLY A 97 -2.21 -24.28 3.07
C GLY A 97 -3.29 -24.30 1.99
N GLU A 98 -4.19 -23.31 1.99
CA GLU A 98 -5.22 -23.14 0.95
C GLU A 98 -4.65 -22.64 -0.38
N TYR A 99 -3.71 -21.70 -0.33
CA TYR A 99 -3.20 -20.99 -1.50
C TYR A 99 -1.92 -21.59 -2.10
N TYR A 100 -1.21 -22.44 -1.36
CA TYR A 100 0.13 -22.94 -1.71
C TYR A 100 0.24 -23.51 -3.14
N ASN A 101 -0.73 -24.32 -3.56
CA ASN A 101 -0.72 -24.95 -4.89
C ASN A 101 -1.47 -24.15 -5.97
N LEU A 102 -2.01 -22.98 -5.62
CA LEU A 102 -2.75 -22.15 -6.55
C LEU A 102 -1.80 -21.24 -7.34
N LYS A 103 -2.17 -21.02 -8.59
CA LYS A 103 -1.51 -20.08 -9.49
C LYS A 103 -2.54 -19.44 -10.40
N THR A 104 -2.30 -18.20 -10.79
CA THR A 104 -3.13 -17.47 -11.74
C THR A 104 -3.01 -18.11 -13.13
N SER A 105 -3.86 -17.70 -14.07
CA SER A 105 -3.77 -18.08 -15.48
C SER A 105 -2.42 -17.74 -16.13
N ASN A 106 -1.71 -16.73 -15.62
CA ASN A 106 -0.34 -16.39 -16.04
C ASN A 106 0.74 -17.19 -15.30
N GLY A 107 0.36 -18.08 -14.40
CA GLY A 107 1.26 -18.92 -13.62
C GLY A 107 1.89 -18.22 -12.42
N PHE A 108 1.37 -17.07 -11.97
CA PHE A 108 1.86 -16.39 -10.77
C PHE A 108 1.33 -17.09 -9.51
N THR A 109 2.23 -17.51 -8.64
CA THR A 109 1.95 -18.34 -7.46
C THR A 109 1.81 -17.51 -6.19
N PHE A 110 1.23 -18.10 -5.14
CA PHE A 110 1.15 -17.44 -3.84
C PHE A 110 2.52 -17.20 -3.19
N ASP A 111 3.50 -18.09 -3.40
CA ASP A 111 4.88 -17.86 -2.94
C ASP A 111 5.47 -16.60 -3.60
N GLN A 112 5.24 -16.39 -4.90
CA GLN A 112 5.68 -15.17 -5.58
C GLN A 112 4.96 -13.91 -5.08
N VAL A 113 3.70 -14.02 -4.65
CA VAL A 113 2.97 -12.91 -4.01
C VAL A 113 3.68 -12.45 -2.73
N ILE A 114 4.14 -13.38 -1.89
CA ILE A 114 4.70 -13.08 -0.56
C ILE A 114 6.24 -12.98 -0.53
N GLN A 115 6.93 -13.38 -1.60
CA GLN A 115 8.39 -13.51 -1.64
C GLN A 115 9.12 -12.26 -1.16
N THR A 116 8.68 -11.08 -1.61
CA THR A 116 9.30 -9.82 -1.19
C THR A 116 9.16 -9.56 0.32
N GLY A 117 8.08 -10.02 0.96
CA GLY A 117 7.94 -9.93 2.40
C GLY A 117 8.78 -10.97 3.13
N VAL A 118 8.94 -12.18 2.59
CA VAL A 118 9.80 -13.22 3.16
C VAL A 118 11.26 -12.78 3.16
N ASP A 119 11.74 -12.21 2.06
CA ASP A 119 13.14 -11.80 1.92
C ASP A 119 13.47 -10.47 2.63
N ASN A 120 12.45 -9.64 2.88
CA ASN A 120 12.61 -8.33 3.53
C ASN A 120 11.85 -8.28 4.87
N PRO A 121 12.48 -8.68 6.00
CA PRO A 121 11.82 -8.76 7.31
C PRO A 121 11.39 -7.40 7.87
N GLY A 122 11.83 -6.30 7.27
CA GLY A 122 11.39 -4.95 7.62
C GLY A 122 12.03 -3.94 6.68
N HIS A 123 11.76 -2.66 6.92
CA HIS A 123 12.35 -1.57 6.16
C HIS A 123 12.78 -0.43 7.09
N PRO A 124 13.94 0.23 6.87
CA PRO A 124 14.48 1.21 7.82
C PRO A 124 13.57 2.41 8.11
N PHE A 125 12.77 2.83 7.13
CA PHE A 125 12.01 4.09 7.19
C PHE A 125 10.48 3.94 7.26
N ILE A 126 9.93 2.78 6.87
CA ILE A 126 8.48 2.57 6.74
C ILE A 126 8.11 1.14 7.12
N THR A 127 6.85 0.91 7.45
CA THR A 127 6.30 -0.46 7.46
C THR A 127 5.99 -0.88 6.02
N ASN A 128 6.79 -1.79 5.46
CA ASN A 128 6.57 -2.34 4.12
C ASN A 128 5.35 -3.27 4.10
N VAL A 129 4.72 -3.39 2.92
CA VAL A 129 3.59 -4.32 2.73
C VAL A 129 4.07 -5.77 2.77
N GLY A 130 5.16 -6.09 2.08
CA GLY A 130 5.68 -7.46 2.01
C GLY A 130 4.86 -8.40 1.12
N ALA A 131 4.02 -7.86 0.24
CA ALA A 131 3.30 -8.63 -0.77
C ALA A 131 3.10 -7.81 -2.04
N VAL A 132 3.02 -8.48 -3.19
CA VAL A 132 2.74 -7.90 -4.51
C VAL A 132 1.73 -8.75 -5.28
N ALA A 133 0.93 -8.13 -6.14
CA ALA A 133 0.11 -8.81 -7.13
C ALA A 133 0.90 -9.00 -8.44
N GLY A 134 0.74 -10.16 -9.08
CA GLY A 134 1.34 -10.42 -10.38
C GLY A 134 0.45 -10.04 -11.56
N ASP A 135 -0.85 -9.98 -11.33
CA ASP A 135 -1.91 -9.69 -12.32
C ASP A 135 -3.24 -9.38 -11.60
N GLU A 136 -4.28 -9.04 -12.36
CA GLU A 136 -5.63 -8.77 -11.80
C GLU A 136 -6.21 -9.99 -11.07
N GLU A 137 -5.99 -11.19 -11.61
CA GLU A 137 -6.50 -12.45 -11.06
C GLU A 137 -5.94 -12.73 -9.67
N SER A 138 -4.73 -12.26 -9.36
CA SER A 138 -4.13 -12.35 -8.02
C SER A 138 -5.07 -11.81 -6.92
N PHE A 139 -5.79 -10.72 -7.20
CA PHE A 139 -6.71 -10.10 -6.23
C PHE A 139 -8.01 -10.89 -6.01
N GLU A 140 -8.40 -11.74 -6.95
CA GLU A 140 -9.58 -12.61 -6.81
C GLU A 140 -9.19 -13.98 -6.28
N LEU A 141 -8.08 -14.55 -6.77
CA LEU A 141 -7.59 -15.88 -6.36
C LEU A 141 -7.11 -15.89 -4.90
N PHE A 142 -6.47 -14.81 -4.46
CA PHE A 142 -5.94 -14.65 -3.09
C PHE A 142 -6.69 -13.55 -2.32
N LYS A 143 -7.99 -13.43 -2.59
CA LYS A 143 -8.82 -12.31 -2.14
C LYS A 143 -8.80 -12.06 -0.64
N GLU A 144 -9.02 -13.08 0.17
CA GLU A 144 -9.06 -12.92 1.62
C GLU A 144 -7.74 -12.37 2.17
N PHE A 145 -6.61 -12.82 1.61
CA PHE A 145 -5.28 -12.33 1.98
C PHE A 145 -5.09 -10.86 1.59
N PHE A 146 -5.44 -10.46 0.36
CA PHE A 146 -5.32 -9.06 -0.07
C PHE A 146 -6.29 -8.13 0.66
N GLU A 147 -7.53 -8.56 0.91
CA GLU A 147 -8.50 -7.85 1.75
C GLU A 147 -7.93 -7.59 3.15
N ASN A 148 -7.36 -8.63 3.79
CA ASN A 148 -6.79 -8.48 5.13
C ASN A 148 -5.56 -7.56 5.12
N ILE A 149 -4.72 -7.58 4.07
CA ILE A 149 -3.62 -6.62 3.89
C ILE A 149 -4.15 -5.19 3.77
N VAL A 150 -5.19 -5.00 2.96
CA VAL A 150 -5.81 -3.71 2.73
C VAL A 150 -6.43 -3.16 4.01
N GLU A 151 -7.08 -4.01 4.80
CA GLU A 151 -7.63 -3.64 6.10
C GLU A 151 -6.52 -3.16 7.06
N VAL A 152 -5.43 -3.91 7.23
CA VAL A 152 -4.35 -3.50 8.15
C VAL A 152 -3.52 -2.31 7.64
N ARG A 153 -3.42 -2.11 6.32
CA ARG A 153 -2.64 -1.03 5.71
C ARG A 153 -3.43 0.27 5.61
N HIS A 154 -4.70 0.21 5.21
CA HIS A 154 -5.52 1.37 4.86
C HIS A 154 -6.69 1.58 5.81
N GLY A 155 -6.98 0.64 6.72
CA GLY A 155 -8.21 0.67 7.52
C GLY A 155 -9.48 0.50 6.67
N PHE A 156 -9.34 -0.08 5.48
CA PHE A 156 -10.44 -0.23 4.52
C PHE A 156 -11.03 -1.64 4.62
N MET A 157 -12.30 -1.70 5.03
CA MET A 157 -13.00 -2.93 5.40
C MET A 157 -13.57 -3.65 4.19
N LYS A 158 -13.65 -4.98 4.26
CA LYS A 158 -14.11 -5.88 3.17
C LYS A 158 -15.45 -5.51 2.51
N HIS A 159 -16.36 -4.88 3.25
CA HIS A 159 -17.68 -4.49 2.76
C HIS A 159 -17.70 -3.12 2.07
N GLN A 160 -16.63 -2.33 2.20
CA GLN A 160 -16.52 -1.01 1.59
C GLN A 160 -16.19 -1.14 0.10
N ILE A 161 -16.51 -0.10 -0.65
CA ILE A 161 -16.27 0.01 -2.09
C ILE A 161 -15.44 1.27 -2.31
N GLN A 162 -14.42 1.18 -3.17
CA GLN A 162 -13.63 2.35 -3.48
C GLN A 162 -14.37 3.22 -4.49
N GLU A 163 -14.52 4.50 -4.16
CA GLU A 163 -15.04 5.52 -5.08
C GLU A 163 -13.88 6.31 -5.73
N SER A 164 -14.14 6.88 -6.90
CA SER A 164 -13.19 7.78 -7.58
C SER A 164 -13.90 9.08 -7.92
N ASN A 165 -13.21 10.20 -7.71
CA ASN A 165 -13.71 11.53 -8.02
C ASN A 165 -12.55 12.44 -8.36
N LEU A 166 -12.46 12.83 -9.63
CA LEU A 166 -11.46 13.76 -10.17
C LEU A 166 -12.03 15.17 -10.44
N ASN A 167 -13.21 15.49 -9.90
CA ASN A 167 -13.89 16.77 -10.09
C ASN A 167 -13.17 17.92 -9.36
N ILE A 168 -12.50 18.78 -10.12
CA ILE A 168 -11.70 19.87 -9.56
C ILE A 168 -12.52 20.95 -8.86
N ASP A 169 -13.81 21.06 -9.16
CA ASP A 169 -14.70 22.07 -8.58
C ASP A 169 -15.03 21.79 -7.11
N GLU A 170 -14.73 20.57 -6.63
CA GLU A 170 -14.91 20.14 -5.25
C GLU A 170 -13.63 20.30 -4.40
N LEU A 171 -12.58 20.88 -4.97
CA LEU A 171 -11.41 21.27 -4.21
C LEU A 171 -11.73 22.45 -3.27
N ILE A 172 -11.23 22.36 -2.04
CA ILE A 172 -11.25 23.49 -1.12
C ILE A 172 -10.26 24.57 -1.57
N GLU A 173 -10.41 25.78 -1.04
CA GLU A 173 -9.45 26.87 -1.25
C GLU A 173 -8.02 26.44 -0.92
N ASN A 174 -7.09 26.75 -1.82
CA ASN A 174 -5.67 26.52 -1.58
C ASN A 174 -5.13 27.54 -0.58
N THR A 175 -4.94 27.11 0.65
CA THR A 175 -4.43 27.93 1.77
C THR A 175 -2.95 27.70 2.06
N ILE A 176 -2.26 26.95 1.21
CA ILE A 176 -0.86 26.58 1.40
C ILE A 176 0.03 27.79 1.06
N ASP A 177 0.77 28.30 2.05
CA ASP A 177 1.67 29.43 1.87
C ASP A 177 2.90 29.05 1.03
N GLU A 178 2.97 29.64 -0.17
CA GLU A 178 4.05 29.44 -1.15
C GLU A 178 5.45 29.72 -0.58
N LYS A 179 5.60 30.62 0.40
CA LYS A 179 6.91 30.94 1.01
C LYS A 179 7.61 29.70 1.57
N TYR A 180 6.84 28.74 2.07
CA TYR A 180 7.34 27.51 2.70
C TYR A 180 7.39 26.34 1.72
N VAL A 181 6.85 26.48 0.50
CA VAL A 181 6.75 25.38 -0.46
C VAL A 181 7.76 25.57 -1.59
N VAL A 182 8.57 24.56 -1.84
CA VAL A 182 9.46 24.52 -3.01
C VAL A 182 8.68 24.10 -4.25
N SER A 183 7.94 23.01 -4.14
CA SER A 183 7.14 22.46 -5.23
C SER A 183 5.98 21.63 -4.71
N VAL A 184 4.96 21.48 -5.55
CA VAL A 184 3.81 20.59 -5.38
C VAL A 184 3.80 19.52 -6.46
N ARG A 185 3.31 18.33 -6.11
CA ARG A 185 3.23 17.18 -7.00
C ARG A 185 2.02 16.32 -6.68
N VAL A 186 1.28 15.91 -7.69
CA VAL A 186 0.28 14.85 -7.63
C VAL A 186 0.73 13.70 -8.51
N ARG A 187 0.67 12.48 -7.98
CA ARG A 187 0.96 11.27 -8.75
C ARG A 187 -0.05 10.17 -8.47
N THR A 188 -0.25 9.29 -9.44
CA THR A 188 -0.95 8.02 -9.24
C THR A 188 -0.31 6.87 -10.01
N SER A 189 -0.71 5.65 -9.67
CA SER A 189 -0.31 4.44 -10.37
C SER A 189 -1.54 3.84 -11.08
N ARG A 190 -1.35 3.34 -12.30
CA ARG A 190 -2.35 2.64 -13.10
C ARG A 190 -1.73 1.42 -13.75
N SER A 191 -2.57 0.41 -13.95
CA SER A 191 -2.20 -0.82 -14.66
C SER A 191 -3.11 -1.02 -15.86
N VAL A 192 -2.56 -1.42 -17.01
CA VAL A 192 -3.35 -1.86 -18.17
C VAL A 192 -4.04 -3.20 -17.87
N SER A 193 -5.35 -3.26 -18.03
CA SER A 193 -6.14 -4.48 -17.80
C SER A 193 -5.80 -5.58 -18.83
N GLY A 194 -5.80 -6.83 -18.39
CA GLY A 194 -5.50 -8.01 -19.20
C GLY A 194 -4.00 -8.27 -19.44
N LEU A 195 -3.11 -7.44 -18.90
CA LEU A 195 -1.65 -7.64 -18.98
C LEU A 195 -1.08 -7.89 -17.58
N PRO A 196 -0.14 -8.85 -17.41
CA PRO A 196 0.48 -9.10 -16.11
C PRO A 196 1.30 -7.91 -15.65
N PHE A 197 1.26 -7.63 -14.34
CA PHE A 197 1.99 -6.56 -13.69
C PHE A 197 3.51 -6.83 -13.67
N SER A 198 4.27 -5.82 -13.25
CA SER A 198 5.74 -5.84 -13.24
C SER A 198 6.39 -7.09 -12.64
N PRO A 199 5.87 -7.72 -11.54
CA PRO A 199 6.45 -8.95 -11.00
C PRO A 199 6.34 -10.15 -11.94
N ALA A 200 5.23 -10.29 -12.67
CA ALA A 200 4.92 -11.48 -13.45
C ALA A 200 5.16 -11.31 -14.96
N THR A 201 5.27 -10.07 -15.44
CA THR A 201 5.39 -9.78 -16.88
C THR A 201 6.65 -10.38 -17.52
N ASN A 202 6.53 -10.89 -18.74
CA ASN A 202 7.67 -11.24 -19.59
C ASN A 202 8.05 -10.06 -20.52
N ARG A 203 9.17 -10.18 -21.26
CA ARG A 203 9.63 -9.11 -22.18
C ARG A 203 8.60 -8.73 -23.24
N TYR A 204 7.89 -9.71 -23.81
CA TYR A 204 6.87 -9.44 -24.83
C TYR A 204 5.70 -8.64 -24.24
N GLN A 205 5.15 -9.07 -23.11
CA GLN A 205 4.05 -8.40 -22.43
C GLN A 205 4.44 -6.98 -21.97
N ARG A 206 5.65 -6.81 -21.44
CA ARG A 206 6.18 -5.48 -21.05
C ARG A 206 6.26 -4.52 -22.25
N ARG A 207 6.72 -5.00 -23.40
CA ARG A 207 6.73 -4.23 -24.67
C ARG A 207 5.33 -3.93 -25.19
N GLN A 208 4.35 -4.81 -24.94
CA GLN A 208 2.95 -4.50 -25.25
C GLN A 208 2.44 -3.33 -24.40
N VAL A 209 2.70 -3.34 -23.09
CA VAL A 209 2.38 -2.20 -22.20
C VAL A 209 3.04 -0.92 -22.71
N GLU A 210 4.33 -0.97 -23.01
CA GLU A 210 5.06 0.19 -23.55
C GLU A 210 4.37 0.76 -24.78
N LYS A 211 4.08 -0.08 -25.77
CA LYS A 211 3.45 0.34 -27.02
C LYS A 211 2.07 0.96 -26.80
N ILE A 212 1.23 0.33 -25.97
CA ILE A 212 -0.14 0.81 -25.68
C ILE A 212 -0.08 2.19 -25.03
N VAL A 213 0.75 2.30 -23.99
CA VAL A 213 0.82 3.50 -23.17
C VAL A 213 1.51 4.64 -23.92
N SER A 214 2.64 4.38 -24.59
CA SER A 214 3.34 5.41 -25.37
C SER A 214 2.46 5.95 -26.50
N SER A 215 1.70 5.09 -27.19
CA SER A 215 0.80 5.51 -28.26
C SER A 215 -0.34 6.39 -27.73
N ALA A 216 -0.88 6.08 -26.55
CA ALA A 216 -1.88 6.92 -25.90
C ALA A 216 -1.31 8.29 -25.50
N LEU A 217 -0.10 8.31 -24.94
CA LEU A 217 0.58 9.54 -24.51
C LEU A 217 0.97 10.45 -25.68
N GLU A 218 1.44 9.88 -26.79
CA GLU A 218 1.81 10.62 -28.00
C GLU A 218 0.58 11.21 -28.74
N SER A 219 -0.64 10.79 -28.37
CA SER A 219 -1.89 11.38 -28.87
C SER A 219 -2.35 12.62 -28.09
N LEU A 220 -1.72 12.93 -26.95
CA LEU A 220 -2.07 14.09 -26.13
C LEU A 220 -1.79 15.40 -26.88
N THR A 221 -2.63 16.41 -26.64
CA THR A 221 -2.56 17.70 -27.33
C THR A 221 -2.49 18.87 -26.35
N GLY A 222 -2.36 20.09 -26.87
CA GLY A 222 -2.34 21.30 -26.04
C GLY A 222 -1.14 21.32 -25.08
N ASP A 223 -1.38 21.68 -23.83
CA ASP A 223 -0.34 21.75 -22.80
C ASP A 223 0.10 20.37 -22.28
N LEU A 224 -0.63 19.30 -22.62
CA LEU A 224 -0.26 17.91 -22.31
C LEU A 224 0.58 17.25 -23.41
N ALA A 225 0.68 17.88 -24.58
CA ALA A 225 1.47 17.38 -25.70
C ALA A 225 2.94 17.22 -25.29
N GLY A 226 3.54 16.10 -25.66
CA GLY A 226 4.87 15.73 -25.23
C GLY A 226 5.50 14.67 -26.09
N LYS A 227 6.60 14.11 -25.60
CA LYS A 227 7.36 13.06 -26.29
C LYS A 227 7.69 11.92 -25.35
N TYR A 228 7.61 10.70 -25.87
CA TYR A 228 8.09 9.50 -25.19
C TYR A 228 9.58 9.26 -25.48
N TYR A 229 10.31 8.89 -24.44
CA TYR A 229 11.74 8.58 -24.46
C TYR A 229 11.96 7.19 -23.84
N PRO A 230 12.16 6.15 -24.66
CA PRO A 230 12.60 4.84 -24.17
C PRO A 230 13.95 4.99 -23.46
N LEU A 231 14.10 4.40 -22.27
CA LEU A 231 15.35 4.48 -21.51
C LEU A 231 16.55 3.92 -22.28
N SER A 232 16.34 2.90 -23.11
CA SER A 232 17.39 2.32 -23.95
C SER A 232 17.90 3.24 -25.06
N SER A 233 17.21 4.36 -25.31
CA SER A 233 17.56 5.33 -26.35
C SER A 233 18.16 6.63 -25.81
N LEU A 234 18.12 6.85 -24.49
CA LEU A 234 18.67 8.05 -23.87
C LEU A 234 20.21 8.01 -23.86
N THR A 235 20.85 9.14 -24.18
CA THR A 235 22.30 9.26 -23.94
C THR A 235 22.59 9.42 -22.45
N GLU A 236 23.87 9.28 -22.06
CA GLU A 236 24.29 9.53 -20.67
C GLU A 236 24.00 10.98 -20.25
N GLU A 237 24.20 11.95 -21.14
CA GLU A 237 23.93 13.37 -20.86
C GLU A 237 22.43 13.65 -20.73
N GLU A 238 21.59 13.06 -21.59
CA GLU A 238 20.13 13.18 -21.47
C GLU A 238 19.63 12.53 -20.19
N THR A 239 20.15 11.35 -19.87
CA THR A 239 19.84 10.62 -18.63
C THR A 239 20.21 11.47 -17.42
N GLN A 240 21.43 12.00 -17.37
CA GLN A 240 21.89 12.82 -16.25
C GLN A 240 21.05 14.09 -16.12
N ARG A 241 20.71 14.76 -17.23
CA ARG A 241 19.83 15.94 -17.21
C ARG A 241 18.46 15.63 -16.63
N LEU A 242 17.84 14.50 -17.01
CA LEU A 242 16.54 14.10 -16.45
C LEU A 242 16.63 13.69 -14.98
N ILE A 243 17.78 13.18 -14.51
CA ILE A 243 18.06 12.93 -13.09
C ILE A 243 18.17 14.24 -12.32
N ASP A 244 18.95 15.20 -12.84
CA ASP A 244 19.18 16.51 -12.25
C ASP A 244 17.87 17.33 -12.16
N ASP A 245 17.01 17.21 -13.17
CA ASP A 245 15.67 17.80 -13.20
C ASP A 245 14.65 17.05 -12.30
N HIS A 246 15.08 15.96 -11.62
CA HIS A 246 14.24 15.09 -10.78
C HIS A 246 13.06 14.43 -11.51
N LEU A 247 13.19 14.20 -12.82
CA LEU A 247 12.14 13.63 -13.68
C LEU A 247 12.31 12.13 -13.88
N LEU A 248 13.55 11.63 -13.89
CA LEU A 248 13.83 10.23 -14.22
C LEU A 248 13.80 9.31 -12.98
N PHE A 249 13.18 8.16 -13.15
CA PHE A 249 13.36 7.04 -12.24
C PHE A 249 14.65 6.28 -12.57
N GLN A 250 15.35 5.84 -11.54
CA GLN A 250 16.60 5.10 -11.72
C GLN A 250 16.35 3.61 -11.78
N LYS A 251 17.40 2.85 -12.15
CA LYS A 251 17.37 1.39 -12.04
C LYS A 251 16.97 1.00 -10.62
N PRO A 252 15.98 0.12 -10.43
CA PRO A 252 15.59 -0.31 -9.09
C PRO A 252 16.77 -0.94 -8.33
N GLU A 253 17.19 -0.30 -7.24
CA GLU A 253 18.14 -0.85 -6.26
C GLU A 253 17.46 -1.26 -4.96
N SER A 254 16.21 -0.83 -4.76
CA SER A 254 15.43 -1.17 -3.57
C SER A 254 15.28 -2.69 -3.46
N PRO A 255 15.65 -3.29 -2.31
CA PRO A 255 15.46 -4.71 -2.06
C PRO A 255 14.02 -5.17 -2.32
N LEU A 256 13.03 -4.34 -2.00
CA LEU A 256 11.61 -4.64 -2.22
C LEU A 256 11.26 -4.89 -3.68
N LEU A 257 11.82 -4.09 -4.60
CA LEU A 257 11.60 -4.21 -6.05
C LEU A 257 12.42 -5.35 -6.64
N LEU A 258 13.64 -5.56 -6.13
CA LEU A 258 14.54 -6.63 -6.58
C LEU A 258 13.97 -8.01 -6.26
N THR A 259 13.56 -8.24 -5.01
CA THR A 259 13.02 -9.55 -4.56
C THR A 259 11.59 -9.80 -5.05
N ALA A 260 10.86 -8.76 -5.44
CA ALA A 260 9.59 -8.88 -6.17
C ALA A 260 9.77 -9.17 -7.68
N GLY A 261 11.02 -9.22 -8.18
CA GLY A 261 11.31 -9.52 -9.58
C GLY A 261 10.99 -8.38 -10.56
N MET A 262 10.89 -7.14 -10.07
CA MET A 262 10.42 -5.99 -10.86
C MET A 262 11.56 -5.33 -11.68
N ALA A 263 12.81 -5.60 -11.31
CA ALA A 263 14.00 -5.10 -12.00
C ALA A 263 14.46 -5.95 -13.22
N ARG A 264 13.73 -7.02 -13.56
CA ARG A 264 14.11 -7.95 -14.63
C ARG A 264 14.21 -7.24 -15.98
N ASP A 265 15.20 -7.67 -16.78
CA ASP A 265 15.47 -7.20 -18.15
C ASP A 265 15.73 -5.69 -18.29
N TRP A 266 16.10 -4.99 -17.22
CA TRP A 266 16.36 -3.55 -17.29
C TRP A 266 17.43 -3.19 -18.35
N PRO A 267 17.24 -2.14 -19.19
CA PRO A 267 16.12 -1.18 -19.23
C PRO A 267 15.02 -1.52 -20.26
N ASP A 268 14.90 -2.76 -20.73
CA ASP A 268 13.97 -3.16 -21.81
C ASP A 268 12.52 -2.72 -21.52
N ALA A 269 11.93 -2.02 -22.50
CA ALA A 269 10.56 -1.51 -22.48
C ALA A 269 10.21 -0.57 -21.31
N ARG A 270 11.21 0.14 -20.76
CA ARG A 270 11.01 1.22 -19.79
C ARG A 270 11.23 2.55 -20.47
N GLY A 271 10.52 3.57 -20.03
CA GLY A 271 10.73 4.92 -20.53
C GLY A 271 9.97 5.97 -19.76
N ILE A 272 10.22 7.20 -20.17
CA ILE A 272 9.59 8.40 -19.63
C ILE A 272 8.93 9.16 -20.75
N PHE A 273 7.70 9.61 -20.52
CA PHE A 273 7.07 10.65 -21.31
C PHE A 273 7.08 11.94 -20.48
N HIS A 274 7.29 13.08 -21.13
CA HIS A 274 7.01 14.37 -20.52
C HIS A 274 6.52 15.38 -21.56
N ASN A 275 5.72 16.33 -21.12
CA ASN A 275 5.35 17.48 -21.95
C ASN A 275 6.51 18.46 -22.10
N GLU A 276 6.36 19.47 -22.97
CA GLU A 276 7.40 20.47 -23.23
C GLU A 276 7.80 21.25 -21.96
N LYS A 277 6.82 21.58 -21.12
CA LYS A 277 7.03 22.33 -19.88
C LYS A 277 7.64 21.50 -18.74
N LYS A 278 7.73 20.17 -18.90
CA LYS A 278 8.17 19.21 -17.86
C LYS A 278 7.36 19.31 -16.55
N ASP A 279 6.13 19.81 -16.62
CA ASP A 279 5.20 19.92 -15.50
C ASP A 279 4.15 18.79 -15.50
N PHE A 280 4.18 17.95 -16.53
CA PHE A 280 3.44 16.70 -16.67
C PHE A 280 4.35 15.61 -17.25
N LEU A 281 4.40 14.46 -16.59
CA LEU A 281 5.25 13.34 -16.97
C LEU A 281 4.64 11.99 -16.59
N VAL A 282 5.00 10.96 -17.34
CA VAL A 282 4.53 9.59 -17.12
C VAL A 282 5.70 8.63 -17.19
N TRP A 283 5.84 7.78 -16.17
CA TRP A 283 6.79 6.68 -16.19
C TRP A 283 6.10 5.41 -16.67
N ILE A 284 6.77 4.68 -17.56
CA ILE A 284 6.29 3.43 -18.14
C ILE A 284 7.16 2.28 -17.64
N ASN A 285 6.51 1.23 -17.11
CA ASN A 285 7.11 -0.05 -16.69
C ASN A 285 8.21 0.05 -15.60
N GLU A 286 8.08 1.01 -14.67
CA GLU A 286 8.92 1.09 -13.47
C GLU A 286 8.39 0.12 -12.39
N GLU A 287 7.70 0.63 -11.36
CA GLU A 287 7.03 -0.19 -10.35
C GLU A 287 5.70 -0.74 -10.89
N ASP A 288 4.93 0.12 -11.53
CA ASP A 288 3.65 -0.20 -12.16
C ASP A 288 3.73 0.06 -13.68
N HIS A 289 2.73 -0.39 -14.44
CA HIS A 289 2.68 -0.14 -15.89
C HIS A 289 2.76 1.35 -16.21
N ILE A 290 2.04 2.18 -15.44
CA ILE A 290 1.89 3.61 -15.67
C ILE A 290 1.96 4.34 -14.34
N ARG A 291 2.87 5.30 -14.22
CA ARG A 291 2.88 6.27 -13.12
C ARG A 291 2.70 7.67 -13.67
N ILE A 292 1.51 8.22 -13.49
CA ILE A 292 1.11 9.55 -14.00
C ILE A 292 1.47 10.59 -12.96
N ILE A 293 2.19 11.65 -13.35
CA ILE A 293 2.73 12.66 -12.46
C ILE A 293 2.46 14.05 -13.05
N SER A 294 1.88 14.93 -12.23
CA SER A 294 1.78 16.36 -12.48
C SER A 294 2.51 17.08 -11.36
N MET A 295 3.36 18.05 -11.68
CA MET A 295 4.13 18.79 -10.68
C MET A 295 4.53 20.17 -11.17
N GLN A 296 4.78 21.10 -10.26
CA GLN A 296 5.38 22.40 -10.56
C GLN A 296 5.98 23.03 -9.30
N ASN A 297 6.82 24.05 -9.49
CA ASN A 297 7.32 24.87 -8.39
C ASN A 297 6.20 25.72 -7.76
N GLY A 298 6.40 26.14 -6.52
CA GLY A 298 5.41 26.89 -5.74
C GLY A 298 4.33 25.98 -5.13
N SER A 299 3.24 26.58 -4.64
CA SER A 299 2.18 25.88 -3.89
C SER A 299 0.86 25.69 -4.63
N ASP A 300 0.79 25.99 -5.93
CA ASP A 300 -0.45 25.92 -6.73
C ASP A 300 -0.87 24.47 -7.04
N ILE A 301 -1.39 23.80 -6.02
CA ILE A 301 -1.89 22.43 -6.10
C ILE A 301 -3.17 22.33 -6.97
N HIS A 302 -3.92 23.42 -7.11
CA HIS A 302 -5.11 23.46 -7.97
C HIS A 302 -4.73 23.31 -9.44
N ALA A 303 -3.74 24.08 -9.92
CA ALA A 303 -3.23 23.92 -11.29
C ALA A 303 -2.63 22.52 -11.52
N VAL A 304 -1.87 21.99 -10.54
CA VAL A 304 -1.30 20.64 -10.61
C VAL A 304 -2.39 19.58 -10.71
N PHE A 305 -3.41 19.63 -9.86
CA PHE A 305 -4.49 18.64 -9.86
C PHE A 305 -5.40 18.77 -11.08
N SER A 306 -5.65 19.99 -11.57
CA SER A 306 -6.38 20.22 -12.81
C SER A 306 -5.68 19.61 -14.03
N ARG A 307 -4.37 19.85 -14.16
CA ARG A 307 -3.55 19.20 -15.20
C ARG A 307 -3.54 17.68 -15.06
N PHE A 308 -3.41 17.17 -13.83
CA PHE A 308 -3.46 15.75 -13.53
C PHE A 308 -4.80 15.10 -13.91
N SER A 309 -5.93 15.69 -13.50
CA SER A 309 -7.28 15.18 -13.74
C SER A 309 -7.59 15.07 -15.24
N ARG A 310 -7.27 16.13 -16.00
CA ARG A 310 -7.39 16.12 -17.47
C ARG A 310 -6.52 15.04 -18.10
N ALA A 311 -5.25 14.95 -17.69
CA ALA A 311 -4.32 13.99 -18.25
C ALA A 311 -4.75 12.54 -18.00
N VAL A 312 -5.20 12.21 -16.78
CA VAL A 312 -5.74 10.86 -16.48
C VAL A 312 -6.93 10.54 -17.39
N SER A 313 -7.87 11.48 -17.53
CA SER A 313 -9.06 11.32 -18.38
C SER A 313 -8.72 11.15 -19.86
N GLU A 314 -7.79 11.95 -20.40
CA GLU A 314 -7.37 11.87 -21.81
C GLU A 314 -6.58 10.59 -22.12
N ILE A 315 -5.69 10.16 -21.21
CA ILE A 315 -4.98 8.89 -21.36
C ILE A 315 -5.96 7.72 -21.36
N GLU A 316 -6.91 7.70 -20.41
CA GLU A 316 -7.92 6.64 -20.32
C GLU A 316 -8.80 6.60 -21.58
N ALA A 317 -9.27 7.77 -22.04
CA ALA A 317 -10.06 7.87 -23.27
C ALA A 317 -9.29 7.37 -24.50
N SER A 318 -8.02 7.74 -24.64
CA SER A 318 -7.15 7.29 -25.74
C SER A 318 -6.92 5.78 -25.69
N MET A 319 -6.67 5.21 -24.51
CA MET A 319 -6.57 3.76 -24.33
C MET A 319 -7.88 3.04 -24.69
N LEU A 320 -9.02 3.58 -24.27
CA LEU A 320 -10.34 3.00 -24.49
C LEU A 320 -10.71 2.93 -25.98
N ILE A 321 -10.40 3.99 -26.75
CA ILE A 321 -10.57 4.01 -28.21
C ILE A 321 -9.80 2.87 -28.89
N ASN A 322 -8.66 2.48 -28.31
CA ASN A 322 -7.82 1.41 -28.81
C ASN A 322 -8.13 0.03 -28.19
N GLY A 323 -9.22 -0.10 -27.44
CA GLY A 323 -9.68 -1.37 -26.85
C GLY A 323 -8.99 -1.75 -25.54
N TYR A 324 -8.30 -0.81 -24.89
CA TYR A 324 -7.63 -1.03 -23.61
C TYR A 324 -8.29 -0.20 -22.50
N LYS A 325 -8.18 -0.65 -21.26
CA LYS A 325 -8.69 0.07 -20.08
C LYS A 325 -7.73 -0.08 -18.91
N PHE A 326 -7.89 0.77 -17.90
CA PHE A 326 -7.21 0.53 -16.63
C PHE A 326 -7.80 -0.68 -15.91
N ALA A 327 -6.93 -1.43 -15.22
CA ALA A 327 -7.30 -2.50 -14.32
C ALA A 327 -8.01 -1.92 -13.10
N PHE A 328 -9.22 -2.39 -12.85
CA PHE A 328 -10.11 -1.84 -11.83
C PHE A 328 -10.96 -2.94 -11.22
N ASP A 329 -11.05 -2.95 -9.89
CA ASP A 329 -11.99 -3.76 -9.13
C ASP A 329 -12.88 -2.84 -8.27
N LYS A 330 -14.12 -3.27 -8.03
CA LYS A 330 -15.08 -2.45 -7.27
C LYS A 330 -14.66 -2.25 -5.82
N HIS A 331 -14.11 -3.27 -5.17
CA HIS A 331 -13.65 -3.18 -3.79
C HIS A 331 -12.28 -2.50 -3.74
N PHE A 332 -11.31 -2.95 -4.54
CA PHE A 332 -9.94 -2.46 -4.49
C PHE A 332 -9.67 -1.16 -5.27
N GLY A 333 -10.61 -0.68 -6.08
CA GLY A 333 -10.41 0.49 -6.96
C GLY A 333 -9.44 0.19 -8.11
N TYR A 334 -8.62 1.19 -8.48
CA TYR A 334 -7.57 0.98 -9.48
C TYR A 334 -6.50 0.04 -8.95
N LEU A 335 -6.19 -0.98 -9.74
CA LEU A 335 -5.25 -2.03 -9.37
C LEU A 335 -3.81 -1.62 -9.69
N ALA A 336 -2.92 -1.92 -8.75
CA ALA A 336 -1.48 -1.70 -8.83
C ALA A 336 -0.75 -2.91 -8.25
N THR A 337 0.54 -3.01 -8.54
CA THR A 337 1.41 -4.12 -8.10
C THR A 337 1.44 -4.23 -6.57
N CYS A 338 1.65 -3.10 -5.89
CA CYS A 338 1.73 -3.05 -4.43
C CYS A 338 0.36 -2.74 -3.83
N PRO A 339 -0.14 -3.52 -2.84
CA PRO A 339 -1.40 -3.22 -2.15
C PRO A 339 -1.48 -1.82 -1.53
N SER A 340 -0.34 -1.19 -1.23
CA SER A 340 -0.32 0.19 -0.75
C SER A 340 -0.73 1.22 -1.81
N ASN A 341 -0.64 0.89 -3.10
CA ASN A 341 -0.96 1.77 -4.24
C ASN A 341 -2.39 1.52 -4.79
N LEU A 342 -3.20 0.67 -4.14
CA LEU A 342 -4.58 0.44 -4.53
C LEU A 342 -5.48 1.65 -4.26
N GLY A 343 -6.72 1.56 -4.72
CA GLY A 343 -7.76 2.55 -4.52
C GLY A 343 -7.66 3.65 -5.58
N THR A 344 -7.36 4.87 -5.14
CA THR A 344 -7.02 5.97 -6.05
C THR A 344 -5.60 5.86 -6.59
N GLY A 345 -4.71 5.18 -5.84
CA GLY A 345 -3.26 5.20 -6.03
C GLY A 345 -2.62 6.58 -5.82
N LEU A 346 -3.39 7.59 -5.39
CA LEU A 346 -3.01 8.99 -5.43
C LEU A 346 -2.11 9.37 -4.25
N ARG A 347 -1.08 10.16 -4.57
CA ARG A 347 -0.26 10.89 -3.60
C ARG A 347 -0.16 12.34 -4.06
N ALA A 348 -0.80 13.24 -3.34
CA ALA A 348 -0.58 14.68 -3.38
C ALA A 348 0.49 15.03 -2.34
N SER A 349 1.50 15.78 -2.76
CA SER A 349 2.69 16.06 -1.97
C SER A 349 3.23 17.46 -2.23
N ALA A 350 3.95 18.00 -1.25
CA ALA A 350 4.78 19.19 -1.40
C ALA A 350 6.15 18.97 -0.74
N LEU A 351 7.17 19.59 -1.32
CA LEU A 351 8.43 19.84 -0.63
C LEU A 351 8.26 21.09 0.24
N VAL A 352 8.19 20.90 1.55
CA VAL A 352 7.89 21.96 2.53
C VAL A 352 9.12 22.24 3.40
N LYS A 353 9.46 23.52 3.56
CA LYS A 353 10.52 24.04 4.43
C LYS A 353 9.97 24.20 5.85
N ILE A 354 10.44 23.36 6.77
CA ILE A 354 10.02 23.34 8.18
C ILE A 354 11.22 23.11 9.15
N PRO A 355 12.28 23.94 9.07
CA PRO A 355 13.55 23.73 9.79
C PRO A 355 13.45 23.87 11.31
N LEU A 356 12.42 24.55 11.85
CA LEU A 356 12.19 24.64 13.29
C LEU A 356 11.33 23.48 13.78
N LEU A 357 10.23 23.20 13.07
CA LEU A 357 9.28 22.15 13.42
C LEU A 357 9.92 20.76 13.37
N GLU A 358 10.83 20.48 12.43
CA GLU A 358 11.52 19.18 12.37
C GLU A 358 12.34 18.87 13.63
N LYS A 359 12.76 19.90 14.37
CA LYS A 359 13.56 19.79 15.60
C LYS A 359 12.68 19.72 16.85
N HIS A 360 11.38 19.96 16.71
CA HIS A 360 10.46 19.93 17.84
C HIS A 360 10.35 18.49 18.39
N PRO A 361 10.43 18.27 19.72
CA PRO A 361 10.43 16.91 20.30
C PRO A 361 9.20 16.07 19.93
N ARG A 362 8.06 16.72 19.67
CA ARG A 362 6.79 16.10 19.32
C ARG A 362 6.49 16.09 17.80
N PHE A 363 7.49 16.35 16.96
CA PHE A 363 7.32 16.45 15.50
C PHE A 363 6.59 15.24 14.88
N MET A 364 6.93 14.03 15.33
CA MET A 364 6.34 12.80 14.80
C MET A 364 4.86 12.62 15.15
N GLU A 365 4.38 13.24 16.23
CA GLU A 365 3.00 13.10 16.71
C GLU A 365 1.98 13.78 15.78
N ILE A 366 2.43 14.69 14.92
CA ILE A 366 1.57 15.53 14.07
C ILE A 366 1.00 14.75 12.88
N PHE A 367 1.77 13.83 12.29
CA PHE A 367 1.49 13.28 10.97
C PHE A 367 0.29 12.34 10.93
N LYS A 368 0.26 11.34 11.82
CA LYS A 368 -0.80 10.32 11.84
C LYS A 368 -2.18 10.95 12.09
N PRO A 369 -2.37 11.85 13.09
CA PRO A 369 -3.63 12.57 13.29
C PRO A 369 -4.12 13.35 12.06
N LEU A 370 -3.20 13.99 11.33
CA LEU A 370 -3.52 14.74 10.12
C LEU A 370 -3.70 13.84 8.87
N ARG A 371 -3.54 12.51 9.00
CA ARG A 371 -3.53 11.56 7.87
C ARG A 371 -2.47 11.93 6.82
N MET A 372 -1.32 12.38 7.31
CA MET A 372 -0.17 12.78 6.52
C MET A 372 0.99 11.82 6.76
N GLN A 373 1.97 11.85 5.85
CA GLN A 373 3.25 11.18 6.01
C GLN A 373 4.38 12.12 5.57
N ARG A 374 5.56 11.96 6.15
CA ARG A 374 6.78 12.65 5.74
C ARG A 374 7.77 11.68 5.09
N ARG A 375 8.56 12.21 4.16
CA ARG A 375 9.74 11.56 3.57
C ARG A 375 10.87 12.59 3.46
N GLY A 376 12.09 12.13 3.25
CA GLY A 376 13.20 13.01 2.93
C GLY A 376 13.03 13.71 1.58
N THR A 377 13.95 14.61 1.27
CA THR A 377 13.85 15.52 0.12
C THR A 377 13.77 14.78 -1.22
N TYR A 378 14.38 13.60 -1.35
CA TYR A 378 14.40 12.78 -2.56
C TYR A 378 13.49 11.54 -2.48
N GLY A 379 12.53 11.52 -1.55
CA GLY A 379 11.55 10.43 -1.40
C GLY A 379 11.86 9.45 -0.26
N VAL A 380 11.33 8.22 -0.37
CA VAL A 380 11.12 7.30 0.76
C VAL A 380 12.40 6.82 1.44
N ASP A 381 13.49 6.75 0.69
CA ASP A 381 14.78 6.24 1.17
C ASP A 381 15.80 7.36 1.42
N SER A 382 15.35 8.61 1.52
CA SER A 382 16.21 9.78 1.69
C SER A 382 15.98 10.49 3.03
N GLN A 383 16.98 11.25 3.47
CA GLN A 383 16.88 12.15 4.62
C GLN A 383 16.36 13.53 4.18
N SER A 384 15.89 14.33 5.15
CA SER A 384 15.65 15.76 4.89
C SER A 384 16.97 16.49 4.71
N ILE A 385 16.98 17.46 3.79
CA ILE A 385 18.09 18.37 3.55
C ILE A 385 17.59 19.77 3.87
N ASP A 386 18.31 20.50 4.72
CA ASP A 386 18.02 21.89 5.09
C ASP A 386 16.59 22.13 5.61
N GLY A 387 16.03 21.18 6.36
CA GLY A 387 14.67 21.29 6.88
C GLY A 387 13.57 21.09 5.83
N ILE A 388 13.89 20.59 4.64
CA ILE A 388 12.94 20.33 3.55
C ILE A 388 12.45 18.88 3.61
N HIS A 389 11.14 18.70 3.77
CA HIS A 389 10.48 17.40 3.82
C HIS A 389 9.47 17.24 2.67
N ASP A 390 9.38 16.03 2.09
CA ASP A 390 8.26 15.63 1.22
C ASP A 390 7.08 15.23 2.11
N ILE A 391 6.11 16.15 2.22
CA ILE A 391 4.89 16.00 2.99
C ILE A 391 3.75 15.60 2.06
N SER A 392 3.03 14.52 2.38
CA SER A 392 1.94 14.01 1.53
C SER A 392 0.79 13.42 2.33
N ASN A 393 -0.37 13.21 1.71
CA ASN A 393 -1.39 12.32 2.26
C ASN A 393 -0.82 10.91 2.50
N SER A 394 -1.22 10.26 3.60
CA SER A 394 -0.82 8.88 3.93
C SER A 394 -1.66 7.83 3.21
N ASP A 395 -2.94 8.15 3.04
CA ASP A 395 -3.97 7.21 2.62
C ASP A 395 -4.15 7.27 1.11
N ARG A 396 -4.54 6.14 0.51
CA ARG A 396 -4.78 6.04 -0.93
C ARG A 396 -6.11 5.39 -1.28
N MET A 397 -6.77 4.83 -0.27
CA MET A 397 -7.98 4.03 -0.36
C MET A 397 -8.93 4.45 0.76
N GLY A 398 -10.24 4.26 0.55
CA GLY A 398 -11.29 4.73 1.45
C GLY A 398 -11.61 6.22 1.33
N SER A 399 -11.00 6.92 0.37
CA SER A 399 -11.27 8.31 0.03
C SER A 399 -11.05 8.50 -1.46
N THR A 400 -11.79 9.42 -2.07
CA THR A 400 -11.65 9.81 -3.48
C THR A 400 -10.41 10.68 -3.70
N GLU A 401 -10.01 10.88 -4.95
CA GLU A 401 -8.87 11.73 -5.31
C GLU A 401 -9.02 13.17 -4.79
N VAL A 402 -10.20 13.77 -4.96
CA VAL A 402 -10.53 15.10 -4.42
C VAL A 402 -10.40 15.15 -2.90
N GLU A 403 -10.95 14.17 -2.18
CA GLU A 403 -10.87 14.13 -0.72
C GLU A 403 -9.42 14.01 -0.23
N LEU A 404 -8.58 13.25 -0.94
CA LEU A 404 -7.17 13.12 -0.63
C LEU A 404 -6.40 14.42 -0.87
N VAL A 405 -6.70 15.15 -1.96
CA VAL A 405 -6.11 16.47 -2.21
C VAL A 405 -6.57 17.49 -1.17
N ASN A 406 -7.86 17.48 -0.80
CA ASN A 406 -8.39 18.33 0.27
C ASN A 406 -7.77 18.02 1.63
N THR A 407 -7.51 16.73 1.92
CA THR A 407 -6.76 16.30 3.11
C THR A 407 -5.34 16.83 3.09
N PHE A 408 -4.67 16.73 1.93
CA PHE A 408 -3.32 17.26 1.74
C PHE A 408 -3.27 18.78 1.95
N ILE A 409 -4.21 19.56 1.37
CA ILE A 409 -4.27 21.02 1.56
C ILE A 409 -4.38 21.35 3.05
N LYS A 410 -5.34 20.76 3.77
CA LYS A 410 -5.53 21.00 5.21
C LYS A 410 -4.29 20.62 6.03
N GLY A 411 -3.71 19.46 5.74
CA GLY A 411 -2.54 18.95 6.46
C GLY A 411 -1.29 19.80 6.23
N ALA A 412 -0.99 20.16 4.98
CA ALA A 412 0.14 21.01 4.63
C ALA A 412 0.01 22.42 5.21
N THR A 413 -1.17 23.03 5.12
CA THR A 413 -1.46 24.33 5.75
C THR A 413 -1.22 24.25 7.25
N LYS A 414 -1.72 23.21 7.94
CA LYS A 414 -1.55 23.08 9.38
C LYS A 414 -0.09 22.92 9.80
N ILE A 415 0.69 22.14 9.04
CA ILE A 415 2.13 21.96 9.28
C ILE A 415 2.87 23.30 9.13
N ILE A 416 2.55 24.09 8.11
CA ILE A 416 3.15 25.41 7.87
C ILE A 416 2.75 26.41 8.98
N GLU A 417 1.51 26.36 9.48
CA GLU A 417 1.09 27.18 10.62
C GLU A 417 1.95 26.94 11.88
N LEU A 418 2.29 25.68 12.16
CA LEU A 418 3.16 25.32 13.29
C LEU A 418 4.58 25.85 13.11
N GLU A 419 5.15 25.74 11.90
CA GLU A 419 6.45 26.34 11.58
C GLU A 419 6.43 27.85 11.79
N LYS A 420 5.39 28.53 11.29
CA LYS A 420 5.22 29.98 11.46
C LYS A 420 5.10 30.39 12.93
N ALA A 421 4.46 29.59 13.77
CA ALA A 421 4.38 29.85 15.21
C ALA A 421 5.76 29.78 15.87
N LEU A 422 6.54 28.74 15.54
CA LEU A 422 7.92 28.61 16.01
C LEU A 422 8.82 29.76 15.53
N GLU A 423 8.65 30.24 14.29
CA GLU A 423 9.38 31.42 13.78
C GLU A 423 9.07 32.70 14.57
N ARG A 424 7.85 32.82 15.13
CA ARG A 424 7.45 33.92 16.02
C ARG A 424 7.89 33.73 17.48
N GLY A 425 8.55 32.62 17.79
CA GLY A 425 8.95 32.27 19.15
C GLY A 425 7.80 31.79 20.04
N GLU A 426 6.69 31.34 19.44
CA GLU A 426 5.54 30.78 20.15
C GLU A 426 5.77 29.30 20.49
N ASP A 427 5.20 28.84 21.60
CA ASP A 427 5.13 27.42 21.93
C ASP A 427 3.96 26.75 21.20
N ILE A 428 4.12 25.49 20.78
CA ILE A 428 3.13 24.77 19.98
C ILE A 428 2.61 23.49 20.64
N TYR A 429 2.89 23.23 21.93
CA TYR A 429 2.43 21.99 22.58
C TYR A 429 0.91 21.88 22.59
N ASP A 430 0.21 22.97 22.93
CA ASP A 430 -1.26 23.02 22.93
C ASP A 430 -1.86 22.79 21.54
N ASP A 431 -1.19 23.25 20.49
CA ASP A 431 -1.66 23.05 19.11
C ASP A 431 -1.44 21.61 18.65
N ILE A 432 -0.33 20.97 19.04
CA ILE A 432 -0.11 19.54 18.84
C ILE A 432 -1.14 18.74 19.63
N ASP A 433 -1.46 19.11 20.88
CA ASP A 433 -2.47 18.43 21.69
C ASP A 433 -3.86 18.50 21.06
N LYS A 434 -4.24 19.64 20.48
CA LYS A 434 -5.49 19.77 19.71
C LYS A 434 -5.49 18.83 18.51
N ILE A 435 -4.39 18.77 17.75
CA ILE A 435 -4.24 17.89 16.59
C ILE A 435 -4.43 16.42 17.02
N VAL A 436 -3.76 15.99 18.09
CA VAL A 436 -3.83 14.61 18.59
C VAL A 436 -5.25 14.28 19.10
N THR A 437 -5.87 15.18 19.87
CA THR A 437 -7.20 14.96 20.48
C THR A 437 -8.34 14.91 19.46
N LEU A 438 -8.23 15.67 18.36
CA LEU A 438 -9.23 15.66 17.28
C LEU A 438 -9.38 14.28 16.63
N THR A 439 -8.31 13.51 16.55
CA THR A 439 -8.32 12.17 15.93
C THR A 439 -8.89 11.11 16.87
N GLU A 440 -8.65 11.20 18.17
CA GLU A 440 -9.16 10.23 19.15
C GLU A 440 -10.69 10.22 19.23
N LYS A 441 -11.35 11.38 19.10
CA LYS A 441 -12.81 11.48 19.08
C LYS A 441 -13.45 10.87 17.82
N ILE A 442 -12.75 10.88 16.69
CA ILE A 442 -13.25 10.26 15.45
C ILE A 442 -13.12 8.74 15.55
N SER A 443 -12.01 8.22 16.10
CA SER A 443 -11.80 6.78 16.30
C SER A 443 -12.68 6.16 17.40
N SER A 444 -13.18 6.92 18.36
CA SER A 444 -14.14 6.42 19.37
C SER A 444 -15.61 6.45 18.93
N SER A 445 -15.88 7.00 17.74
CA SER A 445 -17.24 7.21 17.20
C SER A 445 -17.58 6.27 16.03
N ILE A 446 -16.62 5.43 15.63
CA ILE A 446 -16.72 4.36 14.63
C ILE A 446 -16.56 3.05 15.40
#